data_AF-A0A8X6H872-F1
#
_entry.id   AF-A0A8X6H872-F1
#
_cell.length_a   1.000
_cell.length_b   1.000
_cell.length_c   1.000
_cell.angle_alpha   90.00
_cell.angle_beta   90.00
_cell.angle_gamma   90.00
#
_symmetry.space_group_name_H-M   'P 1'
#
loop_
_entity.id
_entity.type
_entity.pdbx_description
1 polymer ?
#
loop_
_entity_poly.entity_id
_entity_poly.type
_entity_poly.pdbx_seq_one_letter_code
_entity_poly.pdbx_strand_id
1 'polypeptide(L)'
;MLATELGLAPSDNLKIIELKDLITNSDGYDEEFVKDVLNVIVEERTTTEKQKAMELEDKQKAVAVAQQQEREFELGKLRIQLEIQKLSQAPVTFKKKEEFRKPFPINKSQPLLEDTMITTPQEPLEQCLDSQVLELKEESPYSVTDVGLLESSNQSALPAREQMK
;
A
#
# COMPACT_ATOMS: atom_id res chain seq x y z
N MET A 1 -23.31 27.17 23.52
CA MET A 1 -24.48 26.59 22.85
C MET A 1 -25.05 27.72 22.02
N LEU A 2 -25.28 27.48 20.72
CA LEU A 2 -25.61 28.50 19.74
C LEU A 2 -26.70 29.49 20.19
N ALA A 3 -27.77 29.02 20.85
CA ALA A 3 -28.82 29.89 21.38
C ALA A 3 -28.28 30.99 22.34
N THR A 4 -27.39 30.62 23.26
CA THR A 4 -26.75 31.55 24.20
C THR A 4 -25.82 32.54 23.48
N GLU A 5 -25.12 32.09 22.43
CA GLU A 5 -24.25 32.93 21.60
C GLU A 5 -25.06 33.95 20.79
N LEU A 6 -26.29 33.61 20.42
CA LEU A 6 -27.28 34.50 19.81
C LEU A 6 -28.01 35.40 20.82
N GLY A 7 -27.63 35.39 22.10
CA GLY A 7 -28.25 36.21 23.15
C GLY A 7 -29.65 35.74 23.57
N LEU A 8 -30.05 34.53 23.18
CA LEU A 8 -31.33 33.94 23.56
C LEU A 8 -31.19 33.28 24.94
N ALA A 9 -32.26 33.33 25.74
CA ALA A 9 -32.34 32.65 27.04
C ALA A 9 -33.14 31.34 26.91
N PRO A 10 -32.51 30.21 26.51
CA PRO A 10 -33.19 28.93 26.46
C PRO A 10 -33.53 28.46 27.88
N SER A 11 -34.76 27.99 28.08
CA SER A 11 -35.17 27.27 29.28
C SER A 11 -34.69 25.82 29.22
N ASP A 12 -34.24 25.27 30.36
CA ASP A 12 -33.72 23.90 30.48
C ASP A 12 -34.73 22.80 30.11
N ASN A 13 -36.03 23.13 30.03
CA ASN A 13 -37.11 22.19 29.70
C ASN A 13 -37.59 22.30 28.24
N LEU A 14 -36.90 23.07 27.39
CA LEU A 14 -37.28 23.22 25.98
C LEU A 14 -37.08 21.93 25.20
N LYS A 15 -38.09 21.56 24.40
CA LYS A 15 -37.91 20.49 23.41
C LYS A 15 -36.95 20.93 22.32
N ILE A 16 -36.28 19.97 21.68
CA ILE A 16 -35.34 20.24 20.58
C ILE A 16 -36.02 21.03 19.45
N ILE A 17 -37.28 20.74 19.15
CA ILE A 17 -38.05 21.46 18.12
C ILE A 17 -38.23 22.93 18.52
N GLU A 18 -38.63 23.18 19.77
CA GLU A 18 -38.85 24.53 20.30
C GLU A 18 -37.54 25.33 20.36
N LEU A 19 -36.43 24.67 20.70
CA LEU A 19 -35.10 25.26 20.69
C LEU A 19 -34.62 25.60 19.28
N LYS A 20 -34.84 24.69 18.32
CA LYS A 20 -34.51 24.93 16.91
C LYS A 20 -35.27 26.15 16.40
N ASP A 21 -36.58 26.22 16.63
CA ASP A 21 -37.40 27.35 16.20
C ASP A 21 -36.96 28.66 16.88
N LEU A 22 -36.59 28.61 18.18
CA LEU A 22 -36.07 29.77 18.91
C LEU A 22 -34.77 30.30 18.28
N ILE A 23 -33.87 29.41 17.84
CA ILE A 23 -32.60 29.76 17.20
C ILE A 23 -32.85 30.31 15.79
N THR A 24 -33.60 29.59 14.95
CA THR A 24 -33.76 29.93 13.52
C THR A 24 -34.60 31.19 13.29
N ASN A 25 -35.44 31.56 14.26
CA ASN A 25 -36.24 32.79 14.19
C ASN A 25 -35.52 34.02 14.81
N SER A 26 -34.29 33.86 15.31
CA SER A 26 -33.51 34.97 15.84
C SER A 26 -32.99 35.86 14.71
N ASP A 27 -33.06 37.18 14.90
CA ASP A 27 -32.48 38.16 13.96
C ASP A 27 -30.95 37.99 13.77
N GLY A 28 -30.28 37.37 14.76
CA GLY A 28 -28.86 37.07 14.69
C GLY A 28 -28.51 35.77 13.97
N TYR A 29 -29.51 34.98 13.57
CA TYR A 29 -29.30 33.74 12.82
C TYR A 29 -29.22 34.02 11.32
N ASP A 30 -28.05 33.76 10.74
CA ASP A 30 -27.81 33.85 9.31
C ASP A 30 -27.83 32.45 8.68
N GLU A 31 -28.92 32.14 7.98
CA GLU A 31 -29.08 30.83 7.34
C GLU A 31 -28.07 30.59 6.23
N GLU A 32 -27.69 31.62 5.48
CA GLU A 32 -26.76 31.49 4.35
C GLU A 32 -25.35 31.24 4.86
N PHE A 33 -24.92 31.99 5.88
CA PHE A 33 -23.65 31.76 6.54
C PHE A 33 -23.52 30.32 7.07
N VAL A 34 -24.56 29.81 7.73
CA VAL A 34 -24.56 28.44 8.27
C VAL A 34 -24.49 27.40 7.14
N LYS A 35 -25.18 27.62 6.03
CA LYS A 35 -25.10 26.77 4.84
C LYS A 35 -23.70 26.79 4.23
N ASP A 36 -23.10 27.96 4.08
CA ASP A 36 -21.77 28.12 3.50
C ASP A 36 -20.72 27.39 4.35
N VAL A 37 -20.76 27.56 5.68
CA VAL A 37 -19.87 26.85 6.59
C VAL A 37 -20.07 25.33 6.47
N LEU A 38 -21.32 24.87 6.42
CA LEU A 38 -21.62 23.45 6.27
C LEU A 38 -21.11 22.89 4.93
N ASN A 39 -21.26 23.65 3.84
CA ASN A 39 -20.78 23.28 2.52
C ASN A 39 -19.26 23.11 2.53
N VAL A 40 -18.52 24.07 3.11
CA VAL A 40 -17.06 23.97 3.24
C VAL A 40 -16.66 22.70 4.01
N ILE A 41 -17.33 22.39 5.13
CA ILE A 41 -17.05 21.18 5.91
C ILE A 41 -17.33 19.91 5.09
N VAL A 42 -18.43 19.87 4.35
CA VAL A 42 -18.81 18.73 3.51
C VAL A 42 -17.80 18.55 2.38
N GLU A 43 -17.40 19.63 1.72
CA GLU A 43 -16.40 19.61 0.65
C GLU A 43 -15.04 19.13 1.18
N GLU A 44 -14.56 19.66 2.31
CA GLU A 44 -13.31 19.25 2.93
C GLU A 44 -13.31 17.75 3.29
N ARG A 45 -14.40 17.26 3.91
CA ARG A 45 -14.53 15.85 4.26
C ARG A 45 -14.57 14.97 3.02
N THR A 46 -15.36 15.35 2.02
CA THR A 46 -15.51 14.58 0.78
C THR A 46 -14.20 14.54 -0.01
N THR A 47 -13.48 15.65 -0.09
CA THR A 47 -12.17 15.72 -0.77
C THR A 47 -11.13 14.89 -0.03
N THR A 48 -11.08 14.98 1.30
CA THR A 48 -10.18 14.19 2.14
C THR A 48 -10.43 12.68 1.98
N GLU A 49 -11.69 12.25 1.98
CA GLU A 49 -12.06 10.84 1.79
C GLU A 49 -11.68 10.33 0.40
N LYS A 50 -11.96 11.12 -0.65
CA LYS A 50 -11.55 10.79 -2.03
C LYS A 50 -10.03 10.65 -2.15
N GLN A 51 -9.27 11.54 -1.53
CA GLN A 51 -7.82 11.49 -1.58
C GLN A 51 -7.27 10.25 -0.87
N LYS A 52 -7.81 9.92 0.32
CA LYS A 52 -7.46 8.67 1.03
C LYS A 52 -7.79 7.42 0.21
N ALA A 53 -8.92 7.41 -0.48
CA ALA A 53 -9.31 6.28 -1.34
C ALA A 53 -8.36 6.13 -2.53
N MET A 54 -7.99 7.23 -3.19
CA MET A 54 -7.03 7.23 -4.29
C MET A 54 -5.64 6.75 -3.83
N GLU A 55 -5.14 7.26 -2.71
CA GLU A 55 -3.86 6.83 -2.14
C GLU A 55 -3.84 5.33 -1.79
N LEU A 56 -4.96 4.81 -1.29
CA LEU A 56 -5.09 3.38 -1.00
C LEU A 56 -5.07 2.54 -2.28
N GLU A 57 -5.78 2.98 -3.33
CA GLU A 57 -5.78 2.32 -4.63
C GLU A 57 -4.38 2.29 -5.25
N ASP A 58 -3.66 3.40 -5.21
CA ASP A 58 -2.30 3.49 -5.74
C ASP A 58 -1.32 2.62 -4.96
N LYS A 59 -1.44 2.56 -3.63
CA LYS A 59 -0.66 1.63 -2.79
C LYS A 59 -0.96 0.18 -3.16
N GLN A 60 -2.22 -0.19 -3.36
CA GLN A 60 -2.59 -1.55 -3.76
C GLN A 60 -2.02 -1.91 -5.15
N LYS A 61 -2.09 -0.99 -6.11
CA LYS A 61 -1.47 -1.17 -7.43
C LYS A 61 0.04 -1.35 -7.33
N ALA A 62 0.72 -0.52 -6.54
CA ALA A 62 2.17 -0.63 -6.34
C ALA A 62 2.56 -1.99 -5.75
N VAL A 63 1.82 -2.47 -4.75
CA VAL A 63 2.03 -3.80 -4.16
C VAL A 63 1.80 -4.90 -5.19
N ALA A 64 0.74 -4.83 -5.99
CA ALA A 64 0.45 -5.82 -7.02
C ALA A 64 1.56 -5.90 -8.09
N VAL A 65 2.10 -4.75 -8.51
CA VAL A 65 3.22 -4.68 -9.45
C VAL A 65 4.48 -5.30 -8.84
N ALA A 66 4.81 -4.96 -7.59
CA ALA A 66 5.97 -5.52 -6.90
C ALA A 66 5.89 -7.05 -6.78
N GLN A 67 4.72 -7.58 -6.39
CA GLN A 67 4.49 -9.03 -6.32
C GLN A 67 4.61 -9.71 -7.69
N GLN A 68 4.15 -9.06 -8.76
CA GLN A 68 4.28 -9.61 -10.10
C GLN A 68 5.75 -9.67 -10.54
N GLN A 69 6.52 -8.61 -10.27
CA GLN A 69 7.95 -8.57 -10.56
C GLN A 69 8.72 -9.66 -9.79
N GLU A 70 8.39 -9.87 -8.51
CA GLU A 70 8.98 -10.93 -7.69
C GLU A 70 8.68 -12.33 -8.26
N ARG A 71 7.42 -12.58 -8.64
CA ARG A 71 7.03 -13.84 -9.30
C ARG A 71 7.79 -14.07 -10.61
N GLU A 72 7.94 -13.04 -11.43
CA GLU A 72 8.67 -13.12 -12.70
C GLU A 72 10.16 -13.37 -12.49
N PHE A 73 10.75 -12.75 -11.48
CA PHE A 73 12.14 -12.96 -11.10
C PHE A 73 12.40 -14.41 -10.66
N GLU A 74 11.57 -14.95 -9.77
CA GLU A 74 11.70 -16.34 -9.31
C GLU A 74 11.48 -17.34 -10.47
N LEU A 75 10.52 -17.08 -11.36
CA LEU A 75 10.35 -17.88 -12.57
C LEU A 75 11.59 -17.81 -13.48
N GLY A 76 12.20 -16.64 -13.65
CA GLY A 76 13.44 -16.47 -14.40
C GLY A 76 14.58 -17.31 -13.83
N LYS A 77 14.75 -17.29 -12.50
CA LYS A 77 15.76 -18.09 -11.79
C LYS A 77 15.56 -19.59 -12.00
N LEU A 78 14.32 -20.09 -11.88
CA LEU A 78 14.01 -21.51 -12.12
C LEU A 78 14.26 -21.93 -13.58
N ARG A 79 13.93 -21.07 -14.55
CA ARG A 79 14.20 -21.33 -15.97
C ARG A 79 15.69 -21.49 -16.24
N ILE A 80 16.52 -20.59 -15.69
CA ILE A 80 17.98 -20.67 -15.82
C ILE A 80 18.52 -21.95 -15.18
N GLN A 81 18.06 -22.30 -13.97
CA GLN A 81 18.48 -23.54 -13.30
C GLN A 81 18.16 -24.79 -14.13
N LEU A 82 16.96 -24.84 -14.70
CA LEU A 82 16.53 -25.94 -15.56
C LEU A 82 17.36 -26.02 -16.86
N GLU A 83 17.72 -24.88 -17.45
CA GLU A 83 18.59 -24.82 -18.62
C GLU A 83 20.02 -25.31 -18.31
N ILE A 84 20.59 -24.88 -17.18
CA ILE A 84 21.89 -25.37 -16.70
C ILE A 84 21.85 -26.89 -16.49
N GLN A 85 20.79 -27.40 -15.87
CA GLN A 85 20.61 -28.84 -15.66
C GLN A 85 20.50 -29.62 -16.97
N LYS A 86 19.80 -29.08 -17.98
CA LYS A 86 19.71 -29.70 -19.32
C LYS A 86 21.08 -29.76 -19.99
N LEU A 87 21.86 -28.68 -19.88
CA LEU A 87 23.22 -28.63 -20.43
C LEU A 87 24.17 -29.60 -19.72
N SER A 88 24.03 -29.81 -18.41
CA SER A 88 24.86 -30.76 -17.66
C SER A 88 24.50 -32.23 -17.94
N GLN A 89 23.28 -32.50 -18.41
CA GLN A 89 22.83 -33.85 -18.81
C GLN A 89 23.05 -34.15 -20.30
N ALA A 90 23.42 -33.17 -21.11
CA ALA A 90 23.76 -33.40 -22.50
C ALA A 90 25.04 -34.26 -22.61
N PRO A 91 25.08 -35.31 -23.46
CA PRO A 91 26.28 -36.11 -23.65
C PRO A 91 27.40 -35.22 -24.20
N VAL A 92 28.40 -34.95 -23.38
CA VAL A 92 29.57 -34.17 -23.79
C VAL A 92 30.41 -35.04 -24.73
N THR A 93 30.21 -34.90 -26.04
CA THR A 93 31.12 -35.50 -27.01
C THR A 93 32.40 -34.67 -27.04
N PHE A 94 33.33 -34.98 -26.14
CA PHE A 94 34.70 -34.49 -26.20
C PHE A 94 35.38 -35.10 -27.44
N LYS A 95 35.44 -34.36 -28.55
CA LYS A 95 36.45 -34.65 -29.58
C LYS A 95 37.79 -34.14 -29.06
N LYS A 96 38.59 -35.06 -28.51
CA LYS A 96 39.99 -34.83 -28.17
C LYS A 96 40.76 -34.46 -29.45
N LYS A 97 40.86 -33.18 -29.79
CA LYS A 97 41.97 -32.69 -30.62
C LYS A 97 43.14 -32.55 -29.66
N GLU A 98 43.90 -33.61 -29.55
CA GLU A 98 45.21 -33.63 -28.92
C GLU A 98 46.16 -32.84 -29.82
N GLU A 99 46.05 -31.51 -29.78
CA GLU A 99 47.01 -30.63 -30.41
C GLU A 99 48.11 -30.39 -29.39
N PHE A 100 49.17 -31.18 -29.55
CA PHE A 100 50.42 -31.15 -28.80
C PHE A 100 50.96 -29.70 -28.76
N ARG A 101 50.58 -28.94 -27.74
CA ARG A 101 51.15 -27.61 -27.50
C ARG A 101 52.61 -27.81 -27.14
N LYS A 102 53.50 -27.58 -28.11
CA LYS A 102 54.93 -27.42 -27.83
C LYS A 102 55.07 -26.31 -26.79
N PRO A 103 55.93 -26.48 -25.77
CA PRO A 103 56.14 -25.43 -24.78
C PRO A 103 56.64 -24.16 -25.48
N PHE A 104 56.02 -23.03 -25.17
CA PHE A 104 56.47 -21.72 -25.65
C PHE A 104 57.89 -21.45 -25.14
N PRO A 105 58.80 -20.93 -25.98
CA PRO A 105 60.13 -20.56 -25.51
C PRO A 105 60.03 -19.37 -24.54
N ILE A 106 60.40 -19.59 -23.29
CA ILE A 106 60.56 -18.53 -22.29
C ILE A 106 61.81 -17.72 -22.69
N ASN A 107 61.60 -16.54 -23.27
CA ASN A 107 62.70 -15.59 -23.46
C ASN A 107 63.01 -14.94 -22.11
N LYS A 108 64.16 -15.27 -21.52
CA LYS A 108 64.62 -14.78 -20.20
C LYS A 108 65.17 -13.35 -20.22
N SER A 109 64.66 -12.50 -21.11
CA SER A 109 65.26 -11.19 -21.36
C SER A 109 64.21 -10.08 -21.44
N GLN A 110 63.50 -9.81 -20.34
CA GLN A 110 62.93 -8.47 -20.13
C GLN A 110 63.07 -8.06 -18.65
N PRO A 111 63.64 -6.87 -18.36
CA PRO A 111 63.89 -6.40 -17.00
C PRO A 111 62.60 -5.99 -16.30
N LEU A 112 62.58 -6.27 -14.99
CA LEU A 112 61.60 -5.81 -14.00
C LEU A 112 61.50 -4.28 -14.10
N LEU A 113 60.39 -3.75 -14.62
CA LEU A 113 60.05 -2.34 -14.47
C LEU A 113 59.19 -2.21 -13.21
N GLU A 114 59.75 -1.38 -12.35
CA GLU A 114 59.41 -1.14 -10.97
C GLU A 114 58.03 -0.50 -10.81
N ASP A 115 57.41 -0.84 -9.68
CA ASP A 115 56.31 -0.17 -8.98
C ASP A 115 55.72 1.08 -9.65
N THR A 116 54.57 0.89 -10.31
CA THR A 116 53.64 1.98 -10.58
C THR A 116 52.45 1.87 -9.63
N MET A 117 52.39 2.84 -8.74
CA MET A 117 51.39 3.07 -7.70
C MET A 117 49.97 2.90 -8.24
N ILE A 118 49.29 1.82 -7.87
CA ILE A 118 47.82 1.81 -7.90
C ILE A 118 47.39 2.59 -6.66
N THR A 119 47.05 3.86 -6.88
CA THR A 119 46.37 4.67 -5.86
C THR A 119 45.00 4.05 -5.62
N THR A 120 44.77 3.60 -4.40
CA THR A 120 43.46 3.18 -3.91
C THR A 120 42.70 4.43 -3.49
N PRO A 121 41.51 4.75 -4.03
CA PRO A 121 40.54 5.52 -3.26
C PRO A 121 39.94 4.55 -2.24
N GLN A 122 40.46 4.61 -1.03
CA GLN A 122 39.85 4.01 0.14
C GLN A 122 38.62 4.87 0.52
N GLU A 123 37.44 4.48 0.04
CA GLU A 123 36.17 4.96 0.62
C GLU A 123 35.66 3.91 1.62
N PRO A 124 35.33 4.30 2.86
CA PRO A 124 34.76 3.39 3.84
C PRO A 124 33.29 3.11 3.50
N LEU A 125 33.01 1.90 3.02
CA LEU A 125 31.67 1.34 2.88
C LEU A 125 31.09 0.96 4.24
N GLU A 126 30.94 1.89 5.18
CA GLU A 126 30.07 1.69 6.35
C GLU A 126 29.46 3.03 6.77
N GLN A 127 28.32 3.36 6.15
CA GLN A 127 27.32 4.23 6.74
C GLN A 127 26.01 3.45 6.83
N CYS A 128 25.89 2.74 7.95
CA CYS A 128 24.73 2.73 8.84
C CYS A 128 23.42 3.23 8.21
N LEU A 129 22.55 2.29 7.84
CA LEU A 129 21.10 2.53 7.79
C LEU A 129 20.44 1.76 8.94
N ASP A 130 20.96 1.95 10.16
CA ASP A 130 20.18 1.73 11.37
C ASP A 130 19.39 3.01 11.65
N SER A 131 18.16 3.11 11.12
CA SER A 131 17.04 3.83 11.75
C SER A 131 15.80 3.76 10.88
N GLN A 132 14.99 2.73 11.09
CA GLN A 132 13.55 2.86 11.38
C GLN A 132 12.96 1.48 11.65
N VAL A 133 13.32 0.91 12.81
CA VAL A 133 12.39 0.03 13.52
C VAL A 133 11.40 0.96 14.21
N LEU A 134 10.30 1.31 13.53
CA LEU A 134 9.13 1.81 14.23
C LEU A 134 8.40 0.60 14.78
N GLU A 135 8.66 0.37 16.05
CA GLU A 135 7.98 -0.55 16.96
C GLU A 135 6.48 -0.22 16.98
N LEU A 136 5.71 -0.80 16.05
CA LEU A 136 4.27 -0.89 16.20
C LEU A 136 3.99 -2.03 17.17
N LYS A 137 3.83 -1.65 18.43
CA LYS A 137 3.27 -2.48 19.49
C LYS A 137 1.88 -2.93 19.03
N GLU A 138 1.78 -4.17 18.59
CA GLU A 138 0.52 -4.85 18.35
C GLU A 138 -0.24 -4.97 19.68
N GLU A 139 -1.23 -4.10 19.88
CA GLU A 139 -2.43 -4.51 20.60
C GLU A 139 -3.41 -5.04 19.55
N SER A 140 -3.36 -6.36 19.37
CA SER A 140 -4.40 -7.11 18.68
C SER A 140 -5.57 -7.31 19.62
N PRO A 141 -6.77 -6.86 19.26
CA PRO A 141 -7.97 -7.63 19.52
C PRO A 141 -8.55 -8.08 18.17
N TYR A 142 -9.27 -9.19 18.19
CA TYR A 142 -9.86 -9.88 17.03
C TYR A 142 -8.93 -10.91 16.37
N SER A 143 -8.63 -11.97 17.15
CA SER A 143 -8.46 -13.30 16.58
C SER A 143 -9.76 -13.71 15.87
N VAL A 144 -9.63 -14.04 14.59
CA VAL A 144 -10.70 -14.64 13.78
C VAL A 144 -10.96 -16.05 14.30
N THR A 145 -12.10 -16.21 14.97
CA THR A 145 -12.92 -17.43 15.02
C THR A 145 -14.32 -16.92 14.68
N ASP A 146 -15.06 -17.45 13.72
CA ASP A 146 -15.46 -18.84 13.63
C ASP A 146 -16.15 -19.06 12.28
N VAL A 147 -16.10 -20.31 11.82
CA VAL A 147 -16.69 -20.80 10.58
C VAL A 147 -18.11 -21.29 10.91
N GLY A 148 -19.13 -20.73 10.25
CA GLY A 148 -20.51 -21.20 10.31
C GLY A 148 -21.47 -20.02 10.18
N LEU A 149 -22.64 -20.08 9.56
CA LEU A 149 -23.42 -21.18 9.04
C LEU A 149 -24.41 -20.51 8.06
N LEU A 150 -24.70 -21.18 6.95
CA LEU A 150 -25.80 -20.85 6.05
C LEU A 150 -27.12 -20.80 6.82
N GLU A 151 -27.83 -19.68 6.82
CA GLU A 151 -29.31 -19.69 6.87
C GLU A 151 -29.90 -18.58 6.00
N SER A 152 -30.49 -19.02 4.90
CA SER A 152 -31.43 -18.30 4.06
C SER A 152 -32.69 -17.93 4.85
N SER A 153 -33.03 -16.64 4.91
CA SER A 153 -34.34 -16.17 5.38
C SER A 153 -34.93 -15.16 4.39
N ASN A 154 -35.71 -15.68 3.45
CA ASN A 154 -36.64 -14.89 2.63
C ASN A 154 -37.95 -14.78 3.40
N GLN A 155 -38.23 -13.62 4.01
CA GLN A 155 -39.58 -13.24 4.44
C GLN A 155 -39.84 -11.76 4.13
N SER A 156 -40.49 -11.51 2.99
CA SER A 156 -41.36 -10.35 2.78
C SER A 156 -42.72 -10.90 2.30
N ALA A 157 -43.69 -10.98 3.20
CA ALA A 157 -44.73 -9.99 3.44
C ALA A 157 -45.79 -9.94 2.30
N LEU A 158 -46.89 -10.68 2.49
CA LEU A 158 -48.22 -10.35 1.96
C LEU A 158 -48.93 -9.43 2.98
N PRO A 159 -49.88 -8.57 2.57
CA PRO A 159 -51.27 -9.05 2.45
C PRO A 159 -52.07 -8.50 1.26
N ALA A 160 -53.15 -9.22 1.00
CA ALA A 160 -54.11 -9.10 -0.08
C ALA A 160 -54.99 -7.84 -0.07
N ARG A 161 -55.30 -7.36 -1.28
CA ARG A 161 -56.51 -6.65 -1.78
C ARG A 161 -56.31 -6.62 -3.31
N GLU A 162 -57.24 -6.96 -4.20
CA GLU A 162 -58.62 -6.54 -4.29
C GLU A 162 -59.32 -7.42 -5.35
N GLN A 163 -60.52 -7.90 -5.04
CA GLN A 163 -61.39 -8.64 -5.96
C GLN A 163 -62.02 -7.64 -6.94
N MET A 164 -61.79 -7.81 -8.25
CA MET A 164 -62.66 -7.24 -9.29
C MET A 164 -62.47 -8.00 -10.61
N LYS A 165 -63.30 -9.02 -10.84
CA LYS A 165 -64.12 -9.24 -12.06
C LYS A 165 -64.82 -10.58 -12.02
#